data_AF-A0A8J5ZZD0-F1
#
_entry.id   AF-A0A8J5ZZD0-F1
#
_cell.length_a   1.000
_cell.length_b   1.000
_cell.length_c   1.000
_cell.angle_alpha   90.00
_cell.angle_beta   90.00
_cell.angle_gamma   90.00
#
_symmetry.space_group_name_H-M   'P 1'
#
loop_
_entity.id
_entity.type
_entity.pdbx_description
1 polymer ?
#
loop_
_entity_poly.entity_id
_entity_poly.type
_entity_poly.pdbx_seq_one_letter_code
_entity_poly.pdbx_strand_id
1 'polypeptide(L)'
;MFPLTEENKRVAQLLLSTGTCPRCIFRFCGVDFHAPYKLAYKELLNQLQNFLETKKDELILEVPNPPPKKIRLQELEDGIGNLSQNGEGRISVTEDGNFGSKNSNLNVCNICLGILQEFCEKEFIK
;
A
#
# COMPACT_ATOMS: atom_id res chain seq x y z
N MET A 1 -11.15 -21.65 5.08
CA MET A 1 -11.97 -20.47 4.72
C MET A 1 -11.13 -19.24 5.01
N PHE A 2 -11.07 -18.28 4.08
CA PHE A 2 -10.30 -17.05 4.26
C PHE A 2 -11.00 -16.12 5.26
N PRO A 3 -10.28 -15.41 6.16
CA PRO A 3 -10.91 -14.72 7.29
C PRO A 3 -11.51 -13.34 6.93
N LEU A 4 -11.19 -12.79 5.76
CA LEU A 4 -11.70 -11.49 5.33
C LEU A 4 -12.95 -11.65 4.47
N THR A 5 -13.83 -10.66 4.57
CA THR A 5 -15.06 -10.52 3.77
C THR A 5 -14.94 -9.32 2.83
N GLU A 6 -15.88 -9.16 1.88
CA GLU A 6 -15.79 -8.09 0.86
C GLU A 6 -15.75 -6.66 1.46
N GLU A 7 -16.35 -6.42 2.63
CA GLU A 7 -16.24 -5.13 3.34
C GLU A 7 -14.79 -4.79 3.73
N ASN A 8 -13.94 -5.79 3.95
CA ASN A 8 -12.54 -5.60 4.30
C ASN A 8 -11.66 -5.32 3.09
N LYS A 9 -12.15 -5.54 1.87
CA LYS A 9 -11.34 -5.60 0.65
C LYS A 9 -10.60 -4.30 0.34
N ARG A 10 -11.29 -3.15 0.46
CA ARG A 10 -10.67 -1.83 0.22
C ARG A 10 -9.53 -1.55 1.20
N VAL A 11 -9.74 -1.84 2.48
CA VAL A 11 -8.73 -1.67 3.53
C VAL A 11 -7.55 -2.61 3.28
N ALA A 12 -7.83 -3.89 3.04
CA ALA A 12 -6.81 -4.90 2.76
C ALA A 12 -5.97 -4.56 1.51
N GLN A 13 -6.60 -4.08 0.45
CA GLN A 13 -5.92 -3.68 -0.79
C GLN A 13 -4.97 -2.50 -0.56
N LEU A 14 -5.44 -1.45 0.14
CA LEU A 14 -4.63 -0.26 0.45
C LEU A 14 -3.45 -0.60 1.36
N LEU A 15 -3.68 -1.40 2.40
CA LEU A 15 -2.64 -1.80 3.32
C LEU A 15 -1.60 -2.69 2.63
N LEU A 16 -2.03 -3.64 1.80
CA LEU A 16 -1.10 -4.50 1.06
C LEU A 16 -0.26 -3.69 0.05
N SER A 17 -0.88 -2.79 -0.71
CA SER A 17 -0.16 -1.98 -1.71
C SER A 17 0.87 -1.02 -1.11
N THR A 18 0.68 -0.63 0.15
CA THR A 18 1.60 0.24 0.90
C THR A 18 2.65 -0.52 1.72
N GLY A 19 2.67 -1.86 1.62
CA GLY A 19 3.71 -2.70 2.25
C GLY A 19 3.33 -3.32 3.60
N THR A 20 2.05 -3.38 3.95
CA THR A 20 1.59 -4.02 5.19
C THR A 20 1.51 -5.54 5.01
N CYS A 21 2.02 -6.30 5.97
CA CYS A 21 1.96 -7.76 5.92
C CYS A 21 0.55 -8.33 6.19
N PRO A 22 0.23 -9.56 5.71
CA PRO A 22 -1.10 -10.16 5.87
C PRO A 22 -1.59 -10.26 7.32
N ARG A 23 -0.70 -10.62 8.27
CA ARG A 23 -1.06 -10.70 9.70
C ARG A 23 -1.42 -9.33 10.28
N CYS A 24 -0.76 -8.25 9.85
CA CYS A 24 -1.17 -6.90 10.25
C CYS A 24 -2.52 -6.52 9.65
N ILE A 25 -2.75 -6.84 8.37
CA ILE A 25 -4.04 -6.60 7.71
C ILE A 25 -5.18 -7.27 8.47
N PHE A 26 -5.01 -8.52 8.91
CA PHE A 26 -6.00 -9.21 9.74
C PHE A 26 -6.31 -8.46 11.05
N ARG A 27 -5.30 -7.88 11.71
CA ARG A 27 -5.52 -7.05 12.90
C ARG A 27 -6.31 -5.77 12.59
N PHE A 28 -5.97 -5.07 11.50
CA PHE A 28 -6.70 -3.88 11.06
C PHE A 28 -8.13 -4.19 10.61
N CYS A 29 -8.39 -5.42 10.15
CA CYS A 29 -9.72 -5.89 9.77
C CYS A 29 -10.49 -6.56 10.93
N GLY A 30 -9.98 -6.54 12.17
CA GLY A 30 -10.70 -7.08 13.33
C GLY A 30 -10.87 -8.61 13.31
N VAL A 31 -9.92 -9.34 12.72
CA VAL A 31 -9.95 -10.81 12.76
C VAL A 31 -9.52 -11.29 14.15
N ASP A 32 -10.49 -11.73 14.95
CA ASP A 32 -10.27 -12.05 16.38
C ASP A 32 -9.97 -13.54 16.66
N PHE A 33 -10.05 -14.41 15.66
CA PHE A 33 -9.75 -15.83 15.83
C PHE A 33 -8.30 -16.14 15.47
N HIS A 34 -7.67 -17.01 16.25
CA HIS A 34 -6.21 -17.19 16.22
C HIS A 34 -5.71 -18.03 15.02
N ALA A 35 -6.56 -18.87 14.42
CA ALA A 35 -6.13 -19.86 13.44
C ALA A 35 -5.44 -19.27 12.19
N PRO A 36 -5.96 -18.20 11.54
CA PRO A 36 -5.31 -17.58 10.38
C PRO A 36 -3.90 -17.05 10.69
N TYR A 37 -3.68 -16.51 11.88
CA TYR A 37 -2.38 -15.94 12.25
C TYR A 37 -1.26 -16.98 12.34
N LYS A 38 -1.63 -18.25 12.54
CA LYS A 38 -0.69 -19.38 12.66
C LYS A 38 -0.31 -20.01 11.33
N LEU A 39 -0.95 -19.61 10.22
CA LEU A 39 -0.59 -20.07 8.89
C LEU A 39 0.79 -19.53 8.48
N ALA A 40 1.47 -20.27 7.61
CA ALA A 40 2.77 -19.87 7.09
C ALA A 40 2.65 -18.56 6.30
N TYR A 41 3.64 -17.67 6.39
CA TYR A 41 3.56 -16.35 5.77
C TYR A 41 3.27 -16.41 4.26
N LYS A 42 3.94 -17.32 3.54
CA LYS A 42 3.76 -17.49 2.09
C LYS A 42 2.34 -17.92 1.74
N GLU A 43 1.75 -18.81 2.54
CA GLU A 43 0.38 -19.26 2.35
C GLU A 43 -0.60 -18.12 2.57
N LEU A 44 -0.42 -17.33 3.64
CA LEU A 44 -1.24 -16.15 3.92
C LEU A 44 -1.18 -15.11 2.81
N LEU A 45 0.02 -14.82 2.31
CA LEU A 45 0.21 -13.85 1.24
C LEU A 45 -0.52 -14.28 -0.04
N ASN A 46 -0.39 -15.55 -0.43
CA ASN A 46 -1.07 -16.11 -1.60
C ASN A 46 -2.60 -16.05 -1.43
N GLN A 47 -3.12 -16.51 -0.29
CA GLN A 47 -4.58 -16.45 -0.04
C GLN A 47 -5.11 -15.01 -0.06
N LEU A 48 -4.36 -14.06 0.49
CA LEU A 48 -4.74 -12.64 0.47
C LEU A 48 -4.73 -12.07 -0.96
N GLN A 49 -3.71 -12.38 -1.76
CA GLN A 49 -3.65 -11.95 -3.16
C GLN A 49 -4.85 -12.49 -3.97
N ASN A 50 -5.15 -13.78 -3.84
CA ASN A 50 -6.30 -14.41 -4.50
C ASN A 50 -7.64 -13.75 -4.10
N PHE A 51 -7.79 -13.38 -2.81
CA PHE A 51 -8.96 -12.67 -2.31
C PHE A 51 -9.10 -11.23 -2.87
N LEU A 52 -7.97 -10.56 -3.11
CA LEU A 52 -7.95 -9.20 -3.62
C LEU A 52 -8.15 -9.14 -5.14
N GLU A 53 -7.64 -10.11 -5.89
CA GLU A 53 -7.78 -10.18 -7.35
C GLU A 53 -9.24 -10.32 -7.82
N THR A 54 -10.15 -10.74 -6.94
CA THR A 54 -11.48 -11.22 -7.35
C THR A 54 -12.47 -10.15 -7.82
N LYS A 55 -12.11 -8.85 -7.92
CA LYS A 55 -12.93 -7.79 -8.57
C LYS A 55 -12.14 -6.48 -8.69
N LYS A 56 -11.85 -6.07 -9.93
CA LYS A 56 -11.57 -4.66 -10.24
C LYS A 56 -12.90 -3.92 -10.23
N ASP A 57 -13.39 -3.55 -9.06
CA ASP A 57 -14.41 -2.51 -8.99
C ASP A 57 -13.74 -1.19 -9.39
N GLU A 58 -14.34 -0.54 -10.37
CA GLU A 58 -13.95 0.77 -10.87
C GLU A 58 -13.78 1.71 -9.67
N LEU A 59 -12.56 2.22 -9.52
CA LEU A 59 -12.29 3.32 -8.61
C LEU A 59 -13.14 4.50 -9.09
N ILE A 60 -14.33 4.67 -8.53
CA ILE A 60 -15.02 5.95 -8.56
C ILE A 60 -14.18 6.88 -7.69
N LEU A 61 -13.12 7.41 -8.29
CA LEU A 61 -12.52 8.66 -7.87
C LEU A 61 -13.63 9.68 -8.10
N GLU A 62 -14.42 9.97 -7.08
CA GLU A 62 -15.21 11.19 -7.05
C GLU A 62 -14.20 12.34 -7.12
N VAL A 63 -13.91 12.78 -8.35
CA VAL A 63 -13.20 14.01 -8.61
C VAL A 63 -14.04 15.10 -7.96
N PRO A 64 -13.54 15.82 -6.93
CA PRO A 64 -14.20 17.03 -6.50
C PRO A 64 -14.20 17.93 -7.72
N ASN A 65 -15.37 18.20 -8.28
CA ASN A 65 -15.52 19.12 -9.41
C ASN A 65 -15.89 20.48 -8.79
N PRO A 66 -14.93 21.27 -8.28
CA PRO A 66 -15.25 22.56 -7.70
C PRO A 66 -15.88 23.43 -8.80
N PRO A 67 -16.97 24.15 -8.50
CA PRO A 67 -17.64 24.98 -9.48
C PRO A 67 -16.64 26.02 -10.04
N PRO A 68 -16.60 26.23 -11.37
CA PRO A 68 -15.66 27.16 -11.96
C PRO A 68 -16.06 28.59 -11.56
N LYS A 69 -15.34 29.16 -10.58
CA LYS A 69 -15.43 30.58 -10.26
C LYS A 69 -14.84 31.38 -11.42
N LYS A 70 -15.68 31.82 -12.36
CA LYS A 70 -15.30 32.87 -13.32
C LYS A 70 -15.21 34.19 -12.57
N ILE A 71 -14.01 34.59 -12.14
CA ILE A 71 -13.75 35.99 -11.79
C ILE A 71 -13.50 36.73 -13.10
N ARG A 72 -14.34 37.71 -13.41
CA ARG A 72 -14.15 38.62 -14.55
C ARG A 72 -13.22 39.73 -14.07
N LEU A 73 -11.92 39.58 -14.31
CA LEU A 73 -10.94 40.63 -14.06
C LEU A 73 -11.02 41.62 -15.23
N GLN A 74 -11.49 42.84 -14.96
CA GLN A 74 -11.38 43.95 -15.91
C GLN A 74 -9.88 44.28 -16.08
N GLU A 75 -9.48 44.45 -17.33
CA GLU A 75 -8.14 44.82 -17.76
C GLU A 75 -7.74 46.16 -17.12
N LEU A 76 -6.62 46.16 -16.39
CA LEU A 76 -5.80 47.35 -16.22
C LEU A 76 -4.36 46.93 -16.50
N GLU A 77 -3.82 47.46 -17.59
CA GLU A 77 -2.42 47.37 -18.00
C GLU A 77 -1.51 47.89 -16.88
N ASP A 78 -0.48 47.13 -16.52
CA ASP A 78 0.93 47.56 -16.46
C ASP A 78 1.79 46.63 -15.59
N GLY A 79 2.97 46.25 -16.10
CA GLY A 79 4.14 45.98 -15.26
C GLY A 79 4.61 44.53 -15.09
N ILE A 80 5.46 44.07 -16.01
CA ILE A 80 6.79 43.45 -15.78
C ILE A 80 6.89 42.31 -14.72
N GLY A 81 7.32 41.12 -15.16
CA GLY A 81 8.37 40.38 -14.46
C GLY A 81 8.17 38.88 -14.14
N ASN A 82 8.84 38.05 -14.94
CA ASN A 82 9.65 36.89 -14.50
C ASN A 82 8.97 35.55 -14.13
N LEU A 83 8.95 34.65 -15.13
CA LEU A 83 9.61 33.33 -15.16
C LEU A 83 10.09 32.73 -13.81
N SER A 84 9.53 31.58 -13.40
CA SER A 84 10.34 30.46 -12.90
C SER A 84 9.52 29.17 -12.84
N GLN A 85 9.92 28.23 -13.68
CA GLN A 85 9.49 26.85 -13.77
C GLN A 85 10.52 26.01 -13.00
N ASN A 86 10.12 25.28 -11.97
CA ASN A 86 10.94 24.26 -11.29
C ASN A 86 9.97 23.16 -10.84
N GLY A 87 10.08 21.89 -11.20
CA GLY A 87 11.19 21.13 -11.78
C GLY A 87 11.08 19.73 -11.19
N GLU A 88 10.64 18.79 -12.02
CA GLU A 88 10.24 17.42 -11.71
C GLU A 88 11.41 16.58 -11.18
N GLY A 89 11.34 16.13 -9.92
CA GLY A 89 12.35 15.26 -9.30
C GLY A 89 12.03 13.78 -9.46
N ARG A 90 12.31 13.20 -10.64
CA ARG A 90 12.31 11.75 -10.84
C ARG A 90 13.58 11.16 -10.23
N ILE A 91 13.45 10.43 -9.14
CA ILE A 91 14.54 9.62 -8.58
C ILE A 91 14.46 8.24 -9.21
N SER A 92 15.30 7.98 -10.20
CA SER A 92 15.64 6.64 -10.66
C SER A 92 16.86 6.17 -9.87
N VAL A 93 16.69 5.12 -9.05
CA VAL A 93 17.80 4.43 -8.40
C VAL A 93 18.04 3.13 -9.16
N THR A 94 19.27 3.02 -9.66
CA THR A 94 19.91 1.90 -10.34
C THR A 94 20.05 0.68 -9.43
N GLU A 95 19.87 -0.51 -10.00
CA GLU A 95 20.13 -1.79 -9.33
C GLU A 95 21.64 -2.02 -9.17
N ASP A 96 22.10 -2.09 -7.92
CA ASP A 96 23.41 -2.63 -7.59
C ASP A 96 23.27 -4.08 -7.11
N GLY A 97 23.84 -4.99 -7.89
CA GLY A 97 23.90 -6.41 -7.59
C GLY A 97 24.86 -6.71 -6.44
N ASN A 98 24.32 -7.28 -5.37
CA ASN A 98 25.11 -7.97 -4.35
C ASN A 98 24.47 -9.33 -4.04
N PHE A 99 25.15 -10.40 -4.45
CA PHE A 99 24.74 -11.78 -4.21
C PHE A 99 25.15 -12.21 -2.79
N GLY A 100 24.25 -12.04 -1.81
CA GLY A 100 24.44 -12.51 -0.43
C GLY A 100 23.20 -13.18 0.13
N SER A 101 23.22 -14.52 0.20
CA SER A 101 22.18 -15.43 0.72
C SER A 101 20.79 -15.31 0.06
N LYS A 102 20.15 -16.44 -0.23
CA LYS A 102 18.76 -16.47 -0.73
C LYS A 102 17.77 -16.13 0.40
N ASN A 103 17.91 -14.95 0.99
CA ASN A 103 16.84 -14.35 1.76
C ASN A 103 15.82 -13.94 0.70
N SER A 104 14.73 -14.69 0.58
CA SER A 104 13.60 -14.22 -0.23
C SER A 104 13.28 -12.81 0.24
N ASN A 105 13.41 -11.82 -0.64
CA ASN A 105 13.17 -10.40 -0.40
C ASN A 105 11.71 -10.18 0.03
N LEU A 106 11.35 -10.61 1.23
CA LEU A 106 10.09 -10.31 1.85
C LEU A 106 10.17 -8.84 2.24
N ASN A 107 9.35 -8.01 1.61
CA ASN A 107 9.24 -6.61 2.00
C ASN A 107 8.92 -6.55 3.51
N VAL A 108 9.78 -5.86 4.26
CA VAL A 108 9.58 -5.64 5.69
C VAL A 108 8.29 -4.85 5.87
N CYS A 109 7.41 -5.35 6.74
CA CYS A 109 6.13 -4.71 7.00
C CYS A 109 6.34 -3.30 7.56
N ASN A 110 5.79 -2.29 6.89
CA ASN A 110 5.84 -0.89 7.31
C ASN A 110 5.16 -0.61 8.67
N ILE A 111 4.33 -1.52 9.19
CA ILE A 111 3.67 -1.39 10.50
C ILE A 111 4.42 -2.11 11.62
N CYS A 112 4.75 -3.40 11.42
CA CYS A 112 5.27 -4.24 12.50
C CYS A 112 6.77 -4.52 12.41
N LEU A 113 7.47 -4.00 11.39
CA LEU A 113 8.92 -4.11 11.26
C LEU A 113 9.44 -5.56 11.41
N GLY A 114 8.74 -6.53 10.83
CA GLY A 114 9.11 -7.95 10.89
C GLY A 114 8.52 -8.75 12.04
N ILE A 115 7.93 -8.12 13.07
CA ILE A 115 7.45 -8.82 14.28
C ILE A 115 6.41 -9.90 13.96
N LEU A 116 5.46 -9.60 13.07
CA LEU A 116 4.46 -10.56 12.60
C LEU A 116 4.83 -11.19 11.26
N GLN A 117 6.13 -11.26 10.94
CA GLN A 117 6.69 -11.92 9.76
C GLN A 117 7.63 -13.03 10.23
N GLU A 118 8.94 -12.81 10.23
CA GLU A 118 9.95 -13.81 10.62
C GLU A 118 9.96 -14.08 12.14
N PHE A 119 9.75 -13.03 12.95
CA PHE A 119 9.88 -13.14 14.41
C PHE A 119 8.70 -13.85 15.10
N CYS A 120 7.63 -14.15 14.37
CA CYS A 120 6.52 -14.95 14.88
C CYS A 120 6.46 -16.35 14.28
N GLU A 121 7.48 -16.76 13.50
CA GLU A 121 7.58 -18.10 12.93
C GLU A 121 8.39 -19.05 13.82
N LYS A 122 8.22 -20.36 13.61
CA LYS A 122 8.78 -21.38 14.49
C LYS A 122 10.30 -21.35 14.53
N GLU A 123 10.90 -20.97 13.41
CA GLU A 123 12.34 -20.85 13.20
C GLU A 123 12.98 -19.84 14.16
N PHE A 124 12.24 -18.80 14.55
CA PHE A 124 12.70 -17.78 15.49
C PHE A 124 12.44 -18.17 16.96
N ILE A 125 11.30 -18.78 17.26
CA ILE A 125 10.77 -18.89 18.63
C ILE A 125 11.52 -19.87 19.56
N LYS A 126 12.35 -20.79 19.03
CA LYS A 126 13.19 -21.76 19.76
C LYS A 126 12.56 -22.42 21.00
#